data_AF-A0A957BUI9-F1
#
_entry.id   AF-A0A957BUI9-F1
#
_cell.length_a   1.000
_cell.length_b   1.000
_cell.length_c   1.000
_cell.angle_alpha   90.00
_cell.angle_beta   90.00
_cell.angle_gamma   90.00
#
_symmetry.space_group_name_H-M   'P 1'
#
loop_
_entity.id
_entity.type
_entity.pdbx_description
1 polymer ?
#
loop_
_entity_poly.entity_id
_entity_poly.type
_entity_poly.pdbx_seq_one_letter_code
_entity_poly.pdbx_strand_id
1 'polypeptide(L)'
;MSGLVLSYVLYALTLWLGMALIRRGGTTKWGLSLTGLGLVAYAISLALPRLALEAPGTDIAPLTAALLPLPGIFWCLAAVHLLQEDAPISRRLQPFTPYVLVGAVLGAFGIAIVSSGGATWVISLALALSILAQVVALLLVGHVYRSSAQKRPWSAILVVCLFFGLSTGWLLLQTTNLIDSNSELALAALGFDLLLLGWAVAWLDAFEEGETLPPDLQRSFAASVVAVALIAGQVLLVMLRSVSDSAESWRSAMMLLLHGVTAAAIAFQVFVTPLQKLFDRLVGDRVERKANDSLRDAADAFTRIDTRTNLAALDDETFARLTRRALSHMSSLSRLTTSPLTRLPIIEQRLTARGAHNNSLDRALELRTLLIESIERLKPVEDGSPGTSDAWRHFNAVYYPYVRGLKLFSRYHANDLSEGDRAMLDWFRSSVPERTLHNWQTAAARLIAQDLRERGD
;
A
#
# COMPACT_ATOMS: atom_id res chain seq x y z
N MET A 1 5.60 26.95 -24.31
CA MET A 1 5.61 25.52 -24.71
C MET A 1 6.23 24.61 -23.64
N SER A 2 7.37 24.98 -23.04
CA SER A 2 7.99 24.25 -21.91
C SER A 2 7.04 24.02 -20.72
N GLY A 3 6.22 25.02 -20.40
CA GLY A 3 5.23 24.96 -19.34
C GLY A 3 4.16 23.89 -19.48
N LEU A 4 3.64 23.71 -20.69
CA LEU A 4 2.58 22.73 -20.98
C LEU A 4 3.11 21.32 -20.77
N VAL A 5 4.31 21.03 -21.28
CA VAL A 5 4.96 19.73 -21.13
C VAL A 5 5.25 19.45 -19.65
N LEU A 6 5.77 20.44 -18.92
CA LEU A 6 6.07 20.28 -17.49
C LEU A 6 4.80 20.02 -16.66
N SER A 7 3.74 20.80 -16.87
CA SER A 7 2.46 20.59 -16.16
C SER A 7 1.82 19.25 -16.51
N TYR A 8 1.95 18.83 -17.77
CA TYR A 8 1.44 17.54 -18.23
C TYR A 8 2.19 16.36 -17.61
N VAL A 9 3.52 16.44 -17.53
CA VAL A 9 4.35 15.42 -16.87
C VAL A 9 4.01 15.35 -15.38
N LEU A 10 3.88 16.48 -14.70
CA LEU A 10 3.49 16.53 -13.29
C LEU A 10 2.09 15.96 -13.07
N TYR A 11 1.13 16.28 -13.93
CA TYR A 11 -0.20 15.68 -13.94
C TYR A 11 -0.13 14.16 -14.05
N ALA A 12 0.59 13.63 -15.05
CA ALA A 12 0.68 12.19 -15.28
C ALA A 12 1.35 11.46 -14.10
N LEU A 13 2.43 12.03 -13.55
CA LEU A 13 3.15 11.46 -12.41
C LEU A 13 2.30 11.47 -11.13
N THR A 14 1.64 12.60 -10.83
CA THR A 14 0.80 12.74 -9.63
C THR A 14 -0.42 11.82 -9.70
N LEU A 15 -1.03 11.70 -10.88
CA LEU A 15 -2.14 10.79 -11.13
C LEU A 15 -1.73 9.33 -10.97
N TRP A 16 -0.60 8.92 -11.58
CA TRP A 16 -0.07 7.57 -11.44
C TRP A 16 0.20 7.21 -9.97
N LEU A 17 0.89 8.09 -9.25
CA LEU A 17 1.23 7.86 -7.85
C LEU A 17 -0.03 7.78 -6.98
N GLY A 18 -1.00 8.66 -7.20
CA GLY A 18 -2.28 8.64 -6.50
C GLY A 18 -3.05 7.33 -6.72
N MET A 19 -3.19 6.90 -7.97
CA MET A 19 -3.85 5.62 -8.29
C MET A 19 -3.08 4.41 -7.74
N ALA A 20 -1.74 4.44 -7.78
CA ALA A 20 -0.90 3.38 -7.26
C ALA A 20 -1.06 3.22 -5.73
N LEU A 21 -1.15 4.33 -4.99
CA LEU A 21 -1.41 4.34 -3.56
C LEU A 21 -2.83 3.83 -3.23
N ILE A 22 -3.85 4.21 -4.00
CA ILE A 22 -5.22 3.69 -3.85
C ILE A 22 -5.25 2.16 -4.02
N ARG A 23 -4.58 1.65 -5.06
CA ARG A 23 -4.47 0.20 -5.30
C ARG A 23 -3.78 -0.52 -4.15
N ARG A 24 -2.71 0.06 -3.62
CA ARG A 24 -1.93 -0.52 -2.53
C ARG A 24 -2.68 -0.49 -1.20
N GLY A 25 -3.40 0.60 -0.92
CA GLY A 25 -4.15 0.77 0.32
C GLY A 25 -5.28 -0.24 0.47
N GLY A 26 -5.94 -0.57 -0.65
CA GLY A 26 -7.00 -1.58 -0.69
C GLY A 26 -8.09 -1.31 0.36
N THR A 27 -8.65 -2.38 0.94
CA THR A 27 -9.67 -2.29 2.01
C THR A 27 -9.06 -2.25 3.42
N THR A 28 -7.76 -2.51 3.57
CA THR A 28 -7.11 -2.71 4.86
C THR A 28 -6.32 -1.50 5.35
N LYS A 29 -5.72 -0.71 4.43
CA LYS A 29 -4.91 0.47 4.76
C LYS A 29 -5.60 1.73 4.23
N TRP A 30 -6.68 2.12 4.91
CA TRP A 30 -7.53 3.23 4.47
C TRP A 30 -6.79 4.57 4.41
N GLY A 31 -5.84 4.80 5.32
CA GLY A 31 -4.99 6.00 5.31
C GLY A 31 -4.20 6.17 4.01
N LEU A 32 -3.64 5.08 3.48
CA LEU A 32 -2.89 5.08 2.22
C LEU A 32 -3.80 5.40 1.02
N SER A 33 -5.00 4.83 1.01
CA SER A 33 -6.01 5.12 -0.01
C SER A 33 -6.48 6.57 0.02
N LEU A 34 -6.64 7.16 1.21
CA LEU A 34 -6.99 8.58 1.37
C LEU A 34 -5.87 9.50 0.86
N THR A 35 -4.61 9.20 1.16
CA THR A 35 -3.46 9.93 0.59
C THR A 35 -3.47 9.87 -0.93
N GLY A 36 -3.74 8.69 -1.50
CA GLY A 36 -3.86 8.50 -2.94
C GLY A 36 -5.03 9.28 -3.55
N LEU A 37 -6.20 9.32 -2.90
CA LEU A 37 -7.34 10.13 -3.33
C LEU A 37 -7.02 11.63 -3.31
N GLY A 38 -6.26 12.11 -2.31
CA GLY A 38 -5.77 13.48 -2.27
C GLY A 38 -4.88 13.83 -3.46
N LEU A 39 -3.97 12.93 -3.85
CA LEU A 39 -3.11 13.10 -5.03
C LEU A 39 -3.91 13.07 -6.35
N VAL A 40 -4.93 12.22 -6.46
CA VAL A 40 -5.81 12.21 -7.64
C VAL A 40 -6.61 13.52 -7.73
N ALA A 41 -7.18 13.99 -6.63
CA ALA A 41 -7.88 15.27 -6.58
C ALA A 41 -6.94 16.44 -6.94
N TYR A 42 -5.69 16.38 -6.50
CA TYR A 42 -4.67 17.37 -6.85
C TYR A 42 -4.32 17.34 -8.34
N ALA A 43 -4.14 16.15 -8.93
CA ALA A 43 -3.88 16.01 -10.36
C ALA A 43 -5.03 16.60 -11.20
N ILE A 44 -6.29 16.38 -10.81
CA ILE A 44 -7.44 16.98 -11.51
C ILE A 44 -7.42 18.51 -11.36
N SER A 45 -7.10 19.03 -10.18
CA SER A 45 -6.93 20.46 -9.93
C SER A 45 -5.80 21.11 -10.74
N LEU A 46 -4.76 20.35 -11.13
CA LEU A 46 -3.72 20.84 -12.05
C LEU A 46 -4.21 20.95 -13.50
N ALA A 47 -5.10 20.05 -13.93
CA ALA A 47 -5.59 20.00 -15.31
C ALA A 47 -6.66 21.07 -15.61
N LEU A 48 -7.53 21.36 -14.65
CA LEU A 48 -8.70 22.24 -14.82
C LEU A 48 -8.36 23.68 -15.23
N PRO A 49 -7.43 24.40 -14.55
CA PRO A 49 -7.10 25.78 -14.94
C PRO A 49 -6.57 25.90 -16.37
N ARG A 50 -5.83 24.89 -16.86
CA ARG A 50 -5.34 24.86 -18.24
C ARG A 50 -6.46 24.65 -19.25
N LEU A 51 -7.47 23.87 -18.88
CA LEU A 51 -8.67 23.70 -19.71
C LEU A 51 -9.49 25.00 -19.80
N ALA A 52 -9.53 25.79 -18.72
CA ALA A 52 -10.20 27.10 -18.67
C ALA A 52 -9.55 28.12 -19.61
N LEU A 53 -8.22 28.16 -19.63
CA LEU A 53 -7.45 29.10 -20.47
C LEU A 53 -7.66 28.85 -21.96
N GLU A 54 -7.87 27.59 -22.36
CA GLU A 54 -7.96 27.17 -23.77
C GLU A 54 -9.42 27.05 -24.26
N ALA A 55 -10.41 27.20 -23.38
CA ALA A 55 -11.85 27.13 -23.70
C ALA A 55 -12.64 28.33 -23.12
N PRO A 56 -12.35 29.57 -23.57
CA PRO A 56 -13.03 30.77 -23.09
C PRO A 56 -14.53 30.69 -23.44
N GLY A 57 -15.38 30.51 -22.42
CA GLY A 57 -16.84 30.36 -22.57
C GLY A 57 -17.44 29.20 -21.78
N THR A 58 -16.62 28.26 -21.32
CA THR A 58 -17.04 27.18 -20.40
C THR A 58 -16.77 27.63 -18.96
N ASP A 59 -17.83 27.86 -18.17
CA ASP A 59 -17.66 28.23 -16.77
C ASP A 59 -17.27 27.00 -15.93
N ILE A 60 -15.97 26.71 -15.89
CA ILE A 60 -15.38 25.66 -15.04
C ILE A 60 -14.84 26.19 -13.72
N ALA A 61 -15.03 27.48 -13.43
CA ALA A 61 -14.70 28.08 -12.14
C ALA A 61 -15.37 27.37 -10.95
N PRO A 62 -16.68 27.03 -10.98
CA PRO A 62 -17.31 26.33 -9.86
C PRO A 62 -16.72 24.92 -9.65
N LEU A 63 -16.42 24.20 -10.73
CA LEU A 63 -15.78 22.88 -10.64
C LEU A 63 -14.38 22.99 -10.03
N THR A 64 -13.60 23.97 -10.46
CA THR A 64 -12.25 24.24 -9.94
C THR A 64 -12.30 24.59 -8.45
N ALA A 65 -13.26 25.43 -8.05
CA ALA A 65 -13.48 25.80 -6.65
C ALA A 65 -13.91 24.59 -5.79
N ALA A 66 -14.73 23.69 -6.31
CA ALA A 66 -15.17 22.47 -5.61
C ALA A 66 -14.02 21.49 -5.35
N LEU A 67 -13.09 21.36 -6.31
CA LEU A 67 -11.96 20.44 -6.22
C LEU A 67 -10.80 20.97 -5.38
N LEU A 68 -10.63 22.28 -5.31
CA LEU A 68 -9.53 22.91 -4.59
C LEU A 68 -9.36 22.46 -3.12
N PRO A 69 -10.42 22.31 -2.30
CA PRO A 69 -10.28 21.85 -0.92
C PRO A 69 -10.11 20.34 -0.77
N LEU A 70 -10.42 19.54 -1.81
CA LEU A 70 -10.45 18.07 -1.69
C LEU A 70 -9.11 17.45 -1.28
N PRO A 71 -7.95 17.83 -1.85
CA PRO A 71 -6.66 17.29 -1.41
C PRO A 71 -6.42 17.48 0.09
N GLY A 72 -6.70 18.69 0.60
CA GLY A 72 -6.56 19.01 2.02
C GLY A 72 -7.47 18.18 2.91
N ILE A 73 -8.74 18.00 2.50
CA ILE A 73 -9.70 17.14 3.22
C ILE A 73 -9.19 15.70 3.27
N PHE A 74 -8.76 15.13 2.14
CA PHE A 74 -8.27 13.76 2.08
C PHE A 74 -7.00 13.56 2.92
N TRP A 75 -6.05 14.49 2.88
CA TRP A 75 -4.83 14.40 3.68
C TRP A 75 -5.08 14.62 5.17
N CYS A 76 -6.02 15.48 5.56
CA CYS A 76 -6.48 15.57 6.94
C CYS A 76 -7.06 14.25 7.44
N LEU A 77 -7.91 13.61 6.62
CA LEU A 77 -8.50 12.33 6.99
C LEU A 77 -7.44 11.22 7.05
N ALA A 78 -6.46 11.23 6.14
CA ALA A 78 -5.33 10.32 6.18
C ALA A 78 -4.51 10.50 7.47
N ALA A 79 -4.21 11.75 7.84
CA ALA A 79 -3.52 12.11 9.08
C ALA A 79 -4.28 11.66 10.33
N VAL A 80 -5.60 11.90 10.35
CA VAL A 80 -6.47 11.42 11.43
C VAL A 80 -6.43 9.90 11.50
N HIS A 81 -6.54 9.19 10.38
CA HIS A 81 -6.51 7.73 10.36
C HIS A 81 -5.18 7.16 10.88
N LEU A 82 -4.05 7.75 10.50
CA LEU A 82 -2.72 7.39 11.00
C LEU A 82 -2.60 7.53 12.54
N LEU A 83 -3.35 8.45 13.15
CA LEU A 83 -3.38 8.62 14.61
C LEU A 83 -4.36 7.67 15.31
N GLN A 84 -5.29 7.06 14.57
CA GLN A 84 -6.38 6.28 15.13
C GLN A 84 -5.98 4.84 15.51
N GLU A 85 -4.85 4.33 15.02
CA GLU A 85 -4.42 2.94 15.29
C GLU A 85 -4.02 2.70 16.76
N ASP A 86 -3.61 3.73 17.51
CA ASP A 86 -3.02 3.56 18.85
C ASP A 86 -3.81 4.16 20.04
N ALA A 87 -4.89 4.94 19.84
CA ALA A 87 -5.55 5.71 20.93
C ALA A 87 -6.96 5.22 21.32
N PRO A 88 -7.35 5.12 22.61
CA PRO A 88 -8.69 4.66 23.02
C PRO A 88 -9.84 5.60 22.60
N ILE A 89 -9.56 6.89 22.35
CA ILE A 89 -10.53 7.88 21.87
C ILE A 89 -10.88 7.68 20.38
N SER A 90 -9.99 7.07 19.60
CA SER A 90 -10.17 6.87 18.15
C SER A 90 -11.31 5.91 17.82
N ARG A 91 -11.53 4.90 18.67
CA ARG A 91 -12.56 3.87 18.51
C ARG A 91 -13.99 4.43 18.56
N ARG A 92 -14.17 5.60 19.19
CA ARG A 92 -15.44 6.34 19.24
C ARG A 92 -15.68 7.24 18.03
N LEU A 93 -14.60 7.66 17.35
CA LEU A 93 -14.64 8.59 16.20
C LEU A 93 -14.63 7.86 14.83
N GLN A 94 -14.20 6.60 14.77
CA GLN A 94 -14.28 5.75 13.56
C GLN A 94 -15.65 5.80 12.84
N PRO A 95 -16.80 5.61 13.51
CA PRO A 95 -18.09 5.64 12.82
C PRO A 95 -18.43 7.02 12.24
N PHE A 96 -17.86 8.11 12.77
CA PHE A 96 -18.13 9.48 12.31
C PHE A 96 -17.27 9.92 11.12
N THR A 97 -16.11 9.28 10.90
CA THR A 97 -15.18 9.59 9.80
C THR A 97 -15.84 9.61 8.41
N PRO A 98 -16.67 8.64 8.00
CA PRO A 98 -17.36 8.70 6.70
C PRO A 98 -18.39 9.84 6.63
N TYR A 99 -19.06 10.19 7.74
CA TYR A 99 -20.01 11.31 7.77
C TYR A 99 -19.30 12.66 7.69
N VAL A 100 -18.11 12.78 8.29
CA VAL A 100 -17.24 13.97 8.14
C VAL A 100 -16.76 14.10 6.70
N LEU A 101 -16.36 13.00 6.04
CA LEU A 101 -15.98 13.00 4.63
C LEU A 101 -17.14 13.44 3.74
N VAL A 102 -18.32 12.85 3.92
CA VAL A 102 -19.53 13.21 3.15
C VAL A 102 -19.93 14.66 3.42
N GLY A 103 -19.91 15.11 4.68
CA GLY A 103 -20.21 16.49 5.06
C GLY A 103 -19.21 17.50 4.50
N ALA A 104 -17.91 17.18 4.48
CA ALA A 104 -16.87 18.03 3.92
C ALA A 104 -16.97 18.12 2.40
N VAL A 105 -17.25 17.00 1.71
CA VAL A 105 -17.46 16.96 0.25
C VAL A 105 -18.74 17.72 -0.13
N LEU A 106 -19.85 17.49 0.57
CA LEU A 106 -21.11 18.21 0.35
C LEU A 106 -20.98 19.70 0.69
N GLY A 107 -20.21 20.04 1.73
CA GLY A 107 -19.88 21.42 2.08
C GLY A 107 -19.07 22.10 0.97
N ALA A 108 -18.00 21.46 0.49
CA ALA A 108 -17.20 21.96 -0.63
C ALA A 108 -18.05 22.14 -1.90
N PHE A 109 -18.97 21.21 -2.17
CA PHE A 109 -19.88 21.27 -3.32
C PHE A 109 -20.93 22.37 -3.17
N GLY A 110 -21.51 22.55 -1.97
CA GLY A 110 -22.45 23.64 -1.68
C GLY A 110 -21.79 25.02 -1.77
N ILE A 111 -20.55 25.13 -1.31
CA ILE A 111 -19.69 26.31 -1.42
C ILE A 111 -19.42 26.63 -2.90
N ALA A 112 -19.11 25.62 -3.71
CA ALA A 112 -18.90 25.78 -5.15
C ALA A 112 -20.16 26.25 -5.89
N ILE A 113 -21.33 25.70 -5.55
CA ILE A 113 -22.62 26.10 -6.12
C ILE A 113 -22.97 27.55 -5.77
N VAL A 114 -22.66 28.02 -4.56
CA VAL A 114 -22.91 29.41 -4.14
C VAL A 114 -21.87 30.37 -4.74
N SER A 115 -20.67 29.89 -5.05
CA SER A 115 -19.57 30.72 -5.59
C SER A 115 -19.74 31.17 -7.04
N SER A 116 -20.67 30.58 -7.81
CA SER A 116 -20.98 31.00 -9.19
C SER A 116 -21.63 32.40 -9.29
N GLY A 117 -21.83 33.08 -8.15
CA GLY A 117 -22.37 34.44 -8.04
C GLY A 117 -21.42 35.51 -7.49
N GLY A 118 -20.10 35.27 -7.46
CA GLY A 118 -19.12 36.33 -7.10
C GLY A 118 -18.86 36.51 -5.60
N ALA A 119 -18.92 35.43 -4.81
CA ALA A 119 -18.68 35.47 -3.37
C ALA A 119 -17.29 34.92 -3.02
N THR A 120 -16.23 35.72 -3.20
CA THR A 120 -14.87 35.41 -2.71
C THR A 120 -14.84 34.99 -1.23
N TRP A 121 -15.79 35.48 -0.42
CA TRP A 121 -15.95 35.10 0.99
C TRP A 121 -16.30 33.62 1.21
N VAL A 122 -16.96 32.95 0.25
CA VAL A 122 -17.33 31.53 0.34
C VAL A 122 -16.10 30.65 0.14
N ILE A 123 -15.25 31.01 -0.82
CA ILE A 123 -13.94 30.38 -1.03
C ILE A 123 -13.06 30.60 0.21
N SER A 124 -13.01 31.84 0.74
CA SER A 124 -12.30 32.17 1.98
C SER A 124 -12.82 31.41 3.21
N LEU A 125 -14.12 31.14 3.30
CA LEU A 125 -14.71 30.35 4.39
C LEU A 125 -14.35 28.85 4.25
N ALA A 126 -14.40 28.30 3.03
CA ALA A 126 -13.96 26.94 2.75
C ALA A 126 -12.48 26.73 3.10
N LEU A 127 -11.66 27.72 2.75
CA LEU A 127 -10.24 27.81 3.09
C LEU A 127 -10.05 27.87 4.60
N ALA A 128 -10.76 28.76 5.29
CA ALA A 128 -10.68 28.89 6.74
C ALA A 128 -11.09 27.61 7.46
N LEU A 129 -12.14 26.92 7.00
CA LEU A 129 -12.57 25.64 7.55
C LEU A 129 -11.56 24.52 7.27
N SER A 130 -10.96 24.50 6.08
CA SER A 130 -9.89 23.55 5.74
C SER A 130 -8.65 23.76 6.61
N ILE A 131 -8.21 25.01 6.80
CA ILE A 131 -7.08 25.36 7.67
C ILE A 131 -7.42 25.04 9.14
N LEU A 132 -8.64 25.32 9.59
CA LEU A 132 -9.08 25.00 10.95
C LEU A 132 -9.08 23.48 11.20
N ALA A 133 -9.60 22.68 10.27
CA ALA A 133 -9.57 21.22 10.35
C ALA A 133 -8.12 20.69 10.43
N GLN A 134 -7.23 21.30 9.65
CA GLN A 134 -5.80 21.00 9.64
C GLN A 134 -5.13 21.34 10.99
N VAL A 135 -5.45 22.49 11.59
CA VAL A 135 -4.90 22.92 12.89
C VAL A 135 -5.40 22.02 14.01
N VAL A 136 -6.69 21.66 14.00
CA VAL A 136 -7.28 20.72 14.96
C VAL A 136 -6.59 19.36 14.87
N ALA A 137 -6.33 18.85 13.66
CA ALA A 137 -5.58 17.61 13.48
C ALA A 137 -4.17 17.70 14.11
N LEU A 138 -3.44 18.81 13.88
CA LEU A 138 -2.09 19.02 14.42
C LEU A 138 -2.08 19.15 15.95
N LEU A 139 -3.09 19.79 16.54
CA LEU A 139 -3.29 19.85 17.99
C LEU A 139 -3.61 18.48 18.60
N LEU A 140 -4.45 17.67 17.93
CA LEU A 140 -4.75 16.30 18.34
C LEU A 140 -3.50 15.42 18.30
N VAL A 141 -2.66 15.56 17.27
CA VAL A 141 -1.34 14.90 17.19
C VAL A 141 -0.47 15.30 18.37
N GLY A 142 -0.34 16.62 18.63
CA GLY A 142 0.47 17.13 19.74
C GLY A 142 -0.02 16.66 21.11
N HIS A 143 -1.34 16.50 21.27
CA HIS A 143 -1.93 15.97 22.49
C HIS A 143 -1.64 14.47 22.67
N VAL A 144 -1.79 13.66 21.62
CA VAL A 144 -1.47 12.22 21.63
C VAL A 144 0.02 11.96 21.82
N TYR A 145 0.87 12.83 21.26
CA TYR A 145 2.32 12.79 21.46
C TYR A 145 2.70 12.99 22.92
N ARG A 146 2.06 13.93 23.62
CA ARG A 146 2.31 14.18 25.05
C ARG A 146 1.82 13.05 25.96
N SER A 147 0.85 12.25 25.51
CA SER A 147 0.26 11.16 26.30
C SER A 147 0.84 9.78 26.00
N SER A 148 1.60 9.61 24.92
CA SER A 148 2.18 8.32 24.52
C SER A 148 3.62 8.15 25.02
N ALA A 149 3.87 7.14 25.85
CA ALA A 149 5.21 6.76 26.35
C ALA A 149 6.08 6.03 25.30
N GLN A 150 5.59 5.87 24.07
CA GLN A 150 6.24 5.10 23.00
C GLN A 150 7.15 6.01 22.14
N LYS A 151 8.45 5.68 22.06
CA LYS A 151 9.52 6.51 21.45
C LYS A 151 9.51 6.64 19.89
N ARG A 152 8.40 6.43 19.18
CA ARG A 152 8.43 6.35 17.69
C ARG A 152 7.31 7.03 16.87
N PRO A 153 6.81 8.25 17.17
CA PRO A 153 5.87 8.92 16.26
C PRO A 153 6.52 10.02 15.38
N TRP A 154 7.85 10.07 15.25
CA TRP A 154 8.52 11.10 14.44
C TRP A 154 8.12 11.05 12.96
N SER A 155 7.93 9.86 12.40
CA SER A 155 7.46 9.67 11.02
C SER A 155 6.04 10.21 10.83
N ALA A 156 5.12 9.88 11.74
CA ALA A 156 3.73 10.35 11.68
C ALA A 156 3.64 11.87 11.82
N ILE A 157 4.38 12.48 12.75
CA ILE A 157 4.38 13.94 12.95
C ILE A 157 4.96 14.66 11.74
N LEU A 158 6.08 14.17 11.20
CA LEU A 158 6.71 14.76 10.02
C LEU A 158 5.77 14.67 8.81
N VAL A 159 5.19 13.50 8.57
CA VAL A 159 4.23 13.27 7.48
C VAL A 159 3.00 14.18 7.62
N VAL A 160 2.42 14.29 8.82
CA VAL A 160 1.25 15.16 9.07
C VAL A 160 1.59 16.64 8.93
N CYS A 161 2.73 17.11 9.46
CA CYS A 161 3.19 18.48 9.29
C CYS A 161 3.50 18.81 7.82
N LEU A 162 4.03 17.85 7.05
CA LEU A 162 4.29 18.03 5.62
C LEU A 162 2.98 18.10 4.82
N PHE A 163 2.02 17.21 5.09
CA PHE A 163 0.68 17.25 4.51
C PHE A 163 -0.05 18.57 4.83
N PHE A 164 0.07 19.04 6.08
CA PHE A 164 -0.46 20.32 6.54
C PHE A 164 0.17 21.49 5.78
N GLY A 165 1.51 21.52 5.69
CA GLY A 165 2.26 22.58 5.02
C GLY A 165 1.97 22.64 3.52
N LEU A 166 1.91 21.50 2.85
CA LEU A 166 1.63 21.40 1.40
C LEU A 166 0.19 21.77 1.05
N SER A 167 -0.79 21.28 1.82
CA SER A 167 -2.20 21.64 1.66
C SER A 167 -2.41 23.14 1.84
N THR A 168 -1.90 23.69 2.95
CA THR A 168 -2.03 25.11 3.28
C THR A 168 -1.26 25.98 2.29
N GLY A 169 -0.06 25.57 1.88
CA GLY A 169 0.78 26.27 0.90
C GLY A 169 0.12 26.36 -0.47
N TRP A 170 -0.43 25.26 -0.98
CA TRP A 170 -1.19 25.26 -2.24
C TRP A 170 -2.42 26.19 -2.19
N LEU A 171 -3.20 26.08 -1.12
CA LEU A 171 -4.42 26.88 -0.92
C LEU A 171 -4.09 28.39 -0.80
N LEU A 172 -3.05 28.75 -0.04
CA LEU A 172 -2.60 30.13 0.08
C LEU A 172 -2.11 30.69 -1.26
N LEU A 173 -1.33 29.92 -2.02
CA LEU A 173 -0.74 30.38 -3.28
C LEU A 173 -1.78 30.65 -4.36
N GLN A 174 -2.84 29.84 -4.45
CA GLN A 174 -3.92 30.07 -5.42
C GLN A 174 -4.80 31.28 -5.07
N THR A 175 -4.90 31.64 -3.80
CA THR A 175 -5.92 32.59 -3.32
C THR A 175 -5.39 33.98 -3.07
N THR A 176 -4.10 34.08 -2.74
CA THR A 176 -3.48 35.35 -2.38
C THR A 176 -2.81 36.07 -3.56
N ASN A 177 -2.76 35.46 -4.75
CA ASN A 177 -1.98 35.96 -5.90
C ASN A 177 -0.53 36.36 -5.52
N LEU A 178 0.00 35.83 -4.40
CA LEU A 178 1.34 36.16 -3.89
C LEU A 178 2.45 35.69 -4.84
N ILE A 179 2.12 34.72 -5.68
CA ILE A 179 2.91 34.33 -6.84
C ILE A 179 2.01 34.60 -8.04
N ASP A 180 2.52 35.35 -9.02
CA ASP A 180 1.83 35.53 -10.30
C ASP A 180 1.30 34.17 -10.76
N SER A 181 0.00 34.05 -11.00
CA SER A 181 -0.67 32.78 -11.35
C SER A 181 -0.09 32.12 -12.62
N ASN A 182 0.82 32.83 -13.30
CA ASN A 182 1.63 32.40 -14.45
C ASN A 182 2.99 31.80 -14.10
N SER A 183 3.39 31.73 -12.83
CA SER A 183 4.66 31.12 -12.42
C SER A 183 4.53 29.59 -12.46
N GLU A 184 4.79 29.04 -13.65
CA GLU A 184 4.83 27.61 -13.92
C GLU A 184 5.84 26.88 -13.02
N LEU A 185 6.88 27.59 -12.58
CA LEU A 185 7.90 27.10 -11.66
C LEU A 185 7.37 26.88 -10.25
N ALA A 186 6.51 27.77 -9.73
CA ALA A 186 5.91 27.57 -8.40
C ALA A 186 4.92 26.41 -8.39
N LEU A 187 4.09 26.29 -9.43
CA LEU A 187 3.19 25.14 -9.62
C LEU A 187 4.00 23.85 -9.76
N ALA A 188 5.14 23.90 -10.47
CA ALA A 188 6.02 22.75 -10.62
C ALA A 188 6.74 22.37 -9.33
N ALA A 189 7.20 23.35 -8.54
CA ALA A 189 7.84 23.13 -7.25
C ALA A 189 6.86 22.49 -6.25
N LEU A 190 5.62 22.97 -6.20
CA LEU A 190 4.54 22.36 -5.41
C LEU A 190 4.21 20.94 -5.86
N GLY A 191 4.06 20.73 -7.18
CA GLY A 191 3.79 19.41 -7.73
C GLY A 191 4.93 18.43 -7.46
N PHE A 192 6.18 18.89 -7.52
CA PHE A 192 7.36 18.11 -7.20
C PHE A 192 7.45 17.74 -5.72
N ASP A 193 7.16 18.68 -4.82
CA ASP A 193 7.12 18.43 -3.37
C ASP A 193 6.03 17.40 -3.01
N LEU A 194 4.88 17.47 -3.68
CA LEU A 194 3.80 16.47 -3.53
C LEU A 194 4.17 15.09 -4.05
N LEU A 195 4.92 15.02 -5.15
CA LEU A 195 5.45 13.75 -5.66
C LEU A 195 6.47 13.15 -4.68
N LEU A 196 7.37 13.96 -4.13
CA LEU A 196 8.32 13.53 -3.11
C LEU A 196 7.60 13.02 -1.86
N LEU A 197 6.54 13.69 -1.43
CA LEU A 197 5.73 13.26 -0.30
C LEU A 197 5.02 11.94 -0.57
N GLY A 198 4.32 11.81 -1.70
CA GLY A 198 3.65 10.56 -2.06
C GLY A 198 4.63 9.40 -2.19
N TRP A 199 5.84 9.68 -2.70
CA TRP A 199 6.93 8.71 -2.75
C TRP A 199 7.44 8.34 -1.35
N ALA A 200 7.64 9.31 -0.46
CA ALA A 200 8.06 9.09 0.92
C ALA A 200 7.04 8.25 1.69
N VAL A 201 5.74 8.49 1.50
CA VAL A 201 4.67 7.66 2.09
C VAL A 201 4.70 6.24 1.55
N ALA A 202 4.86 6.06 0.23
CA ALA A 202 5.01 4.74 -0.37
C ALA A 202 6.25 3.99 0.18
N TRP A 203 7.36 4.71 0.35
CA TRP A 203 8.61 4.19 0.90
C TRP A 203 8.47 3.80 2.38
N LEU A 204 7.89 4.66 3.22
CA LEU A 204 7.67 4.38 4.64
C LEU A 204 6.77 3.17 4.83
N ASP A 205 5.69 3.08 4.05
CA ASP A 205 4.79 1.93 4.06
C ASP A 205 5.50 0.65 3.56
N ALA A 206 6.42 0.75 2.59
CA ALA A 206 7.27 -0.38 2.17
C ALA A 206 8.24 -0.79 3.28
N PHE A 207 8.86 0.16 3.98
CA PHE A 207 9.76 -0.08 5.08
C PHE A 207 9.05 -0.74 6.29
N GLU A 208 7.82 -0.31 6.60
CA GLU A 208 6.96 -0.96 7.61
C GLU A 208 6.62 -2.41 7.22
N GLU A 209 6.45 -2.67 5.92
CA GLU A 209 6.27 -4.01 5.36
C GLU A 209 7.59 -4.82 5.24
N GLY A 210 8.75 -4.18 5.46
CA GLY A 210 10.08 -4.79 5.34
C GLY A 210 10.59 -4.93 3.89
N GLU A 211 10.03 -4.16 2.95
CA GLU A 211 10.41 -4.11 1.53
C GLU A 211 11.10 -2.77 1.21
N THR A 212 12.11 -2.75 0.32
CA THR A 212 12.84 -1.53 -0.05
C THR A 212 12.13 -0.70 -1.12
N LEU A 213 11.55 -1.38 -2.12
CA LEU A 213 10.57 -0.82 -3.05
C LEU A 213 9.79 -1.99 -3.67
N PRO A 214 8.45 -2.04 -3.57
CA PRO A 214 7.71 -3.17 -4.11
C PRO A 214 7.89 -3.23 -5.63
N PRO A 215 8.37 -4.35 -6.20
CA PRO A 215 8.59 -4.51 -7.64
C PRO A 215 7.34 -4.19 -8.48
N ASP A 216 6.16 -4.40 -7.88
CA ASP A 216 4.87 -4.10 -8.49
C ASP A 216 4.70 -2.59 -8.78
N LEU A 217 5.24 -1.71 -7.92
CA LEU A 217 5.19 -0.26 -8.13
C LEU A 217 6.07 0.14 -9.32
N GLN A 218 7.31 -0.36 -9.37
CA GLN A 218 8.24 -0.11 -10.49
C GLN A 218 7.67 -0.63 -11.81
N ARG A 219 7.07 -1.83 -11.81
CA ARG A 219 6.45 -2.42 -13.00
C ARG A 219 5.27 -1.58 -13.49
N SER A 220 4.39 -1.16 -12.58
CA SER A 220 3.25 -0.31 -12.91
C SER A 220 3.69 1.07 -13.43
N PHE A 221 4.78 1.61 -12.90
CA PHE A 221 5.37 2.87 -13.36
C PHE A 221 5.86 2.74 -14.80
N ALA A 222 6.73 1.76 -15.07
CA ALA A 222 7.29 1.53 -16.40
C ALA A 222 6.18 1.25 -17.43
N ALA A 223 5.19 0.42 -17.08
CA ALA A 223 4.05 0.14 -17.94
C ALA A 223 3.21 1.40 -18.23
N SER A 224 2.98 2.24 -17.23
CA SER A 224 2.25 3.50 -17.39
C SER A 224 3.01 4.51 -18.25
N VAL A 225 4.33 4.64 -18.06
CA VAL A 225 5.19 5.50 -18.89
C VAL A 225 5.12 5.07 -20.36
N VAL A 226 5.26 3.78 -20.65
CA VAL A 226 5.17 3.25 -22.01
C VAL A 226 3.77 3.47 -22.60
N ALA A 227 2.71 3.17 -21.85
CA ALA A 227 1.34 3.34 -22.32
C ALA A 227 0.99 4.81 -22.61
N VAL A 228 1.39 5.73 -21.73
CA VAL A 228 1.20 7.17 -21.91
C VAL A 228 1.99 7.66 -23.12
N ALA A 229 3.25 7.25 -23.28
CA ALA A 229 4.06 7.62 -24.44
C ALA A 229 3.45 7.14 -25.76
N LEU A 230 2.92 5.91 -25.79
CA LEU A 230 2.33 5.32 -27.01
C LEU A 230 0.96 5.90 -27.36
N ILE A 231 0.12 6.21 -26.36
CA ILE A 231 -1.26 6.62 -26.61
C ILE A 231 -1.39 8.15 -26.53
N ALA A 232 -1.08 8.74 -25.37
CA ALA A 232 -1.23 10.17 -25.15
C ALA A 232 -0.11 10.98 -25.83
N GLY A 233 1.09 10.39 -26.00
CA GLY A 233 2.19 11.01 -26.74
C GLY A 233 1.83 11.33 -28.20
N GLN A 234 0.97 10.54 -28.84
CA GLN A 234 0.49 10.83 -30.21
C GLN A 234 -0.39 12.09 -30.23
N VAL A 235 -1.29 12.23 -29.26
CA VAL A 235 -2.12 13.44 -29.12
C VAL A 235 -1.23 14.66 -28.88
N LEU A 236 -0.24 14.53 -28.00
CA LEU A 236 0.72 15.61 -27.73
C LEU A 236 1.53 15.99 -28.97
N LEU A 237 1.99 15.02 -29.77
CA LEU A 237 2.73 15.29 -31.02
C LEU A 237 1.88 16.01 -32.06
N VAL A 238 0.60 15.64 -32.20
CA VAL A 238 -0.34 16.35 -33.07
C VAL A 238 -0.47 17.79 -32.61
N MET A 239 -0.72 18.03 -31.31
CA MET A 239 -0.84 19.36 -30.73
C MET A 239 0.42 20.22 -30.90
N LEU A 240 1.60 19.62 -30.78
CA LEU A 240 2.89 20.31 -30.95
C LEU A 240 3.14 20.74 -32.40
N ARG A 241 2.53 20.06 -33.38
CA ARG A 241 2.80 20.28 -34.81
C ARG A 241 1.74 21.14 -35.50
N SER A 242 0.53 21.21 -34.96
CA SER A 242 -0.62 21.93 -35.51
C SER A 242 -0.65 23.43 -35.15
N VAL A 243 0.49 24.11 -35.20
CA VAL A 243 0.72 25.52 -34.77
C VAL A 243 0.12 26.57 -35.74
N SER A 244 -0.87 26.22 -36.55
CA SER A 244 -1.48 27.16 -37.52
C SER A 244 -2.47 28.10 -36.81
N ASP A 245 -2.36 29.41 -37.06
CA ASP A 245 -3.08 30.53 -36.40
C ASP A 245 -4.63 30.50 -36.43
N SER A 246 -5.24 29.50 -37.08
CA SER A 246 -6.70 29.33 -37.20
C SER A 246 -7.28 28.24 -36.27
N ALA A 247 -6.51 27.82 -35.27
CA ALA A 247 -6.67 26.54 -34.54
C ALA A 247 -7.26 26.65 -33.12
N GLU A 248 -7.81 27.79 -32.71
CA GLU A 248 -8.27 27.98 -31.32
C GLU A 248 -9.43 27.05 -30.93
N SER A 249 -10.31 26.69 -31.87
CA SER A 249 -11.53 25.93 -31.54
C SER A 249 -11.29 24.48 -31.14
N TRP A 250 -10.27 23.82 -31.70
CA TRP A 250 -10.02 22.41 -31.45
C TRP A 250 -9.04 22.17 -30.30
N ARG A 251 -8.22 23.16 -29.94
CA ARG A 251 -7.14 23.02 -28.95
C ARG A 251 -7.65 22.60 -27.57
N SER A 252 -8.81 23.09 -27.14
CA SER A 252 -9.51 22.67 -25.92
C SER A 252 -9.91 21.20 -25.93
N ALA A 253 -10.50 20.72 -27.04
CA ALA A 253 -10.90 19.33 -27.21
C ALA A 253 -9.68 18.39 -27.20
N MET A 254 -8.56 18.82 -27.81
CA MET A 254 -7.30 18.09 -27.82
C MET A 254 -6.64 18.05 -26.43
N MET A 255 -6.72 19.12 -25.65
CA MET A 255 -6.27 19.14 -24.24
C MET A 255 -7.10 18.20 -23.37
N LEU A 256 -8.42 18.20 -23.53
CA LEU A 256 -9.32 17.30 -22.82
C LEU A 256 -9.03 15.84 -23.19
N LEU A 257 -8.83 15.56 -24.48
CA LEU A 257 -8.44 14.25 -24.99
C LEU A 257 -7.09 13.82 -24.40
N LEU A 258 -6.08 14.69 -24.39
CA LEU A 258 -4.76 14.41 -23.85
C LEU A 258 -4.84 13.99 -22.38
N HIS A 259 -5.51 14.76 -21.53
CA HIS A 259 -5.64 14.43 -20.10
C HIS A 259 -6.51 13.19 -19.88
N GLY A 260 -7.64 13.07 -20.58
CA GLY A 260 -8.55 11.94 -20.45
C GLY A 260 -7.93 10.61 -20.88
N VAL A 261 -7.24 10.58 -22.01
CA VAL A 261 -6.53 9.40 -22.52
C VAL A 261 -5.36 9.03 -21.62
N THR A 262 -4.63 10.01 -21.09
CA THR A 262 -3.56 9.79 -20.11
C THR A 262 -4.11 9.14 -18.84
N ALA A 263 -5.21 9.67 -18.31
CA ALA A 263 -5.88 9.12 -17.13
C ALA A 263 -6.37 7.70 -17.35
N ALA A 264 -6.99 7.43 -18.51
CA ALA A 264 -7.46 6.10 -18.87
C ALA A 264 -6.30 5.11 -19.01
N ALA A 265 -5.20 5.50 -19.67
CA ALA A 265 -4.02 4.67 -19.84
C ALA A 265 -3.38 4.31 -18.48
N ILE A 266 -3.18 5.30 -17.61
CA ILE A 266 -2.63 5.10 -16.26
C ILE A 266 -3.58 4.21 -15.43
N ALA A 267 -4.88 4.49 -15.43
CA ALA A 267 -5.87 3.71 -14.70
C ALA A 267 -5.87 2.25 -15.16
N PHE A 268 -5.81 2.00 -16.47
CA PHE A 268 -5.75 0.65 -17.01
C PHE A 268 -4.51 -0.10 -16.53
N GLN A 269 -3.33 0.55 -16.55
CA GLN A 269 -2.07 -0.07 -16.11
C GLN A 269 -1.98 -0.29 -14.60
N VAL A 270 -2.50 0.64 -13.80
CA VAL A 270 -2.51 0.50 -12.34
C VAL A 270 -3.53 -0.56 -11.92
N PHE A 271 -4.71 -0.59 -12.52
CA PHE A 271 -5.80 -1.48 -12.13
C PHE A 271 -5.94 -2.73 -13.03
N VAL A 272 -4.87 -3.17 -13.72
CA VAL A 272 -4.90 -4.38 -14.58
C VAL A 272 -5.53 -5.58 -13.86
N THR A 273 -5.01 -5.96 -12.69
CA THR A 273 -5.49 -7.17 -11.99
C THR A 273 -6.93 -7.01 -11.48
N PRO A 274 -7.34 -5.90 -10.84
CA PRO A 274 -8.75 -5.67 -10.49
C PRO A 274 -9.69 -5.64 -11.69
N LEU A 275 -9.29 -5.01 -12.80
CA LEU A 275 -10.10 -4.95 -14.03
C LEU A 275 -10.27 -6.33 -14.63
N GLN A 276 -9.20 -7.12 -14.72
CA GLN A 276 -9.26 -8.51 -15.17
C GLN A 276 -10.22 -9.34 -14.31
N LYS A 277 -10.14 -9.23 -12.97
CA LYS A 277 -11.08 -9.90 -12.06
C LYS A 277 -12.53 -9.45 -12.26
N LEU A 278 -12.75 -8.18 -12.60
CA LEU A 278 -14.08 -7.68 -12.95
C LEU A 278 -14.58 -8.27 -14.27
N PHE A 279 -13.73 -8.30 -15.30
CA PHE A 279 -14.03 -8.93 -16.59
C PHE A 279 -14.33 -10.43 -16.43
N ASP A 280 -13.54 -11.16 -15.65
CA ASP A 280 -13.78 -12.58 -15.39
C ASP A 280 -15.08 -12.81 -14.62
N ARG A 281 -15.50 -11.87 -13.77
CA ARG A 281 -16.81 -11.92 -13.10
C ARG A 281 -17.97 -11.69 -14.06
N LEU A 282 -17.78 -10.86 -15.07
CA LEU A 282 -18.80 -10.52 -16.06
C LEU A 282 -18.92 -11.56 -17.18
N VAL A 283 -17.80 -12.17 -17.59
CA VAL A 283 -17.74 -13.03 -18.79
C VAL A 283 -17.56 -14.52 -18.47
N GLY A 284 -16.75 -14.88 -17.47
CA GLY A 284 -16.36 -16.28 -17.24
C GLY A 284 -17.34 -17.05 -16.35
N ASP A 285 -17.39 -18.39 -16.46
CA ASP A 285 -18.15 -19.23 -15.52
C ASP A 285 -17.38 -19.45 -14.21
N ARG A 286 -18.06 -19.81 -13.11
CA ARG A 286 -17.45 -19.95 -11.76
C ARG A 286 -16.26 -20.90 -11.71
N VAL A 287 -16.24 -21.92 -12.57
CA VAL A 287 -15.17 -22.93 -12.65
C VAL A 287 -13.94 -22.36 -13.36
N GLU A 288 -14.13 -21.70 -14.50
CA GLU A 288 -13.05 -21.03 -15.26
C GLU A 288 -12.42 -19.90 -14.46
N ARG A 289 -13.22 -19.17 -13.67
CA ARG A 289 -12.71 -18.13 -12.74
C ARG A 289 -11.72 -18.71 -11.74
N LYS A 290 -12.04 -19.84 -11.11
CA LYS A 290 -11.14 -20.50 -10.15
C LYS A 290 -9.85 -21.00 -10.82
N ALA A 291 -9.97 -21.55 -12.03
CA ALA A 291 -8.81 -22.02 -12.78
C ALA A 291 -7.89 -20.85 -13.17
N ASN A 292 -8.44 -19.77 -13.72
CA ASN A 292 -7.68 -18.58 -14.10
C ASN A 292 -7.06 -17.86 -12.91
N ASP A 293 -7.79 -17.73 -11.79
CA ASP A 293 -7.24 -17.18 -10.55
C ASP A 293 -6.05 -18.02 -10.05
N SER A 294 -6.16 -19.35 -10.08
CA SER A 294 -5.07 -20.24 -9.65
C SER A 294 -3.82 -20.17 -10.54
N LEU A 295 -4.00 -20.05 -11.87
CA LEU A 295 -2.91 -19.90 -12.83
C LEU A 295 -2.20 -18.55 -12.69
N ARG A 296 -2.95 -17.49 -12.40
CA ARG A 296 -2.39 -16.16 -12.16
C ARG A 296 -1.67 -16.07 -10.82
N ASP A 297 -2.25 -16.62 -9.76
CA ASP A 297 -1.57 -16.73 -8.46
C ASP A 297 -0.26 -17.52 -8.59
N ALA A 298 -0.22 -18.56 -9.44
CA ALA A 298 0.99 -19.28 -9.77
C ALA A 298 1.99 -18.40 -10.58
N ALA A 299 1.54 -17.67 -11.60
CA ALA A 299 2.40 -16.78 -12.41
C ALA A 299 2.97 -15.59 -11.62
N ASP A 300 2.17 -14.98 -10.74
CA ASP A 300 2.60 -13.92 -9.83
C ASP A 300 3.59 -14.46 -8.79
N ALA A 301 3.38 -15.69 -8.32
CA ALA A 301 4.34 -16.40 -7.46
C ALA A 301 5.67 -16.63 -8.18
N PHE A 302 5.69 -16.96 -9.47
CA PHE A 302 6.92 -17.12 -10.26
C PHE A 302 7.69 -15.80 -10.44
N THR A 303 6.98 -14.67 -10.63
CA THR A 303 7.62 -13.36 -10.88
C THR A 303 8.29 -12.79 -9.61
N ARG A 304 7.82 -13.17 -8.42
CA ARG A 304 8.37 -12.71 -7.12
C ARG A 304 9.58 -13.49 -6.63
N ILE A 305 9.96 -14.58 -7.31
CA ILE A 305 11.13 -15.38 -6.93
C ILE A 305 12.38 -14.69 -7.47
N ASP A 306 13.03 -13.89 -6.63
CA ASP A 306 14.33 -13.30 -6.93
C ASP A 306 15.36 -14.41 -7.18
N THR A 307 15.64 -14.68 -8.45
CA THR A 307 16.52 -15.78 -8.88
C THR A 307 17.96 -15.56 -8.44
N ARG A 308 18.32 -14.36 -7.95
CA ARG A 308 19.70 -13.95 -7.64
C ARG A 308 20.13 -14.12 -6.19
N THR A 309 19.25 -14.49 -5.26
CA THR A 309 19.63 -14.65 -3.85
C THR A 309 20.52 -15.88 -3.65
N ASN A 310 21.83 -15.65 -3.45
CA ASN A 310 22.77 -16.71 -3.05
C ASN A 310 22.59 -16.99 -1.55
N LEU A 311 21.91 -18.08 -1.22
CA LEU A 311 21.58 -18.44 0.17
C LEU A 311 22.82 -18.70 1.04
N ALA A 312 23.91 -19.18 0.44
CA ALA A 312 25.16 -19.48 1.15
C ALA A 312 25.92 -18.23 1.60
N ALA A 313 25.66 -17.08 0.97
CA ALA A 313 26.32 -15.81 1.28
C ALA A 313 25.51 -14.89 2.22
N LEU A 314 24.34 -15.33 2.68
CA LEU A 314 23.48 -14.55 3.56
C LEU A 314 24.05 -14.50 4.99
N ASP A 315 23.78 -13.41 5.70
CA ASP A 315 23.99 -13.32 7.14
C ASP A 315 22.97 -14.18 7.92
N ASP A 316 23.35 -14.59 9.12
CA ASP A 316 22.56 -15.47 9.99
C ASP A 316 21.20 -14.84 10.34
N GLU A 317 21.17 -13.52 10.53
CA GLU A 317 19.94 -12.81 10.88
C GLU A 317 18.95 -12.80 9.72
N THR A 318 19.40 -12.49 8.49
CA THR A 318 18.55 -12.55 7.31
C THR A 318 18.06 -13.96 7.03
N PHE A 319 18.91 -14.98 7.19
CA PHE A 319 18.49 -16.37 7.02
C PHE A 319 17.46 -16.80 8.06
N ALA A 320 17.62 -16.37 9.32
CA ALA A 320 16.62 -16.58 10.37
C ALA A 320 15.29 -15.87 10.06
N ARG A 321 15.31 -14.65 9.49
CA ARG A 321 14.09 -13.96 9.05
C ARG A 321 13.37 -14.72 7.92
N LEU A 322 14.11 -15.23 6.93
CA LEU A 322 13.54 -16.05 5.86
C LEU A 322 12.92 -17.34 6.40
N THR A 323 13.60 -17.99 7.35
CA THR A 323 13.09 -19.20 8.03
C THR A 323 11.81 -18.91 8.81
N ARG A 324 11.76 -17.82 9.58
CA ARG A 324 10.54 -17.41 10.28
C ARG A 324 9.38 -17.18 9.32
N ARG A 325 9.64 -16.57 8.17
CA ARG A 325 8.61 -16.35 7.12
C ARG A 325 8.17 -17.66 6.47
N ALA A 326 9.09 -18.59 6.24
CA ALA A 326 8.74 -19.92 5.73
C ALA A 326 7.86 -20.70 6.73
N LEU A 327 8.17 -20.64 8.02
CA LEU A 327 7.36 -21.25 9.10
C LEU A 327 5.92 -20.71 9.10
N SER A 328 5.73 -19.40 8.99
CA SER A 328 4.39 -18.81 8.94
C SER A 328 3.60 -19.17 7.67
N HIS A 329 4.31 -19.56 6.60
CA HIS A 329 3.72 -19.98 5.33
C HIS A 329 3.46 -21.50 5.23
N MET A 330 3.85 -22.30 6.23
CA MET A 330 3.76 -23.77 6.19
C MET A 330 2.35 -24.32 5.95
N SER A 331 1.32 -23.60 6.35
CA SER A 331 -0.08 -24.00 6.15
C SER A 331 -0.55 -23.87 4.70
N SER A 332 0.20 -23.14 3.86
CA SER A 332 -0.14 -22.87 2.47
C SER A 332 1.04 -23.22 1.56
N LEU A 333 0.94 -24.37 0.89
CA LEU A 333 1.98 -24.86 0.00
C LEU A 333 2.31 -23.86 -1.12
N SER A 334 1.29 -23.17 -1.66
CA SER A 334 1.45 -22.11 -2.66
C SER A 334 2.23 -20.88 -2.17
N ARG A 335 2.29 -20.62 -0.85
CA ARG A 335 3.12 -19.54 -0.29
C ARG A 335 4.51 -20.04 0.12
N LEU A 336 4.71 -21.35 0.23
CA LEU A 336 6.03 -21.94 0.45
C LEU A 336 6.85 -21.97 -0.85
N THR A 337 6.22 -22.14 -2.02
CA THR A 337 6.89 -22.08 -3.32
C THR A 337 7.60 -20.75 -3.57
N THR A 338 7.16 -19.66 -2.91
CA THR A 338 7.79 -18.33 -3.00
C THR A 338 8.95 -18.15 -2.02
N SER A 339 9.16 -19.09 -1.09
CA SER A 339 10.27 -19.02 -0.14
C SER A 339 11.60 -19.23 -0.86
N PRO A 340 12.59 -18.34 -0.69
CA PRO A 340 13.94 -18.55 -1.22
C PRO A 340 14.56 -19.86 -0.76
N LEU A 341 14.17 -20.34 0.43
CA LEU A 341 14.66 -21.59 1.04
C LEU A 341 14.30 -22.86 0.25
N THR A 342 13.41 -22.78 -0.75
CA THR A 342 13.14 -23.91 -1.67
C THR A 342 14.35 -24.29 -2.54
N ARG A 343 15.39 -23.45 -2.56
CA ARG A 343 16.65 -23.65 -3.30
C ARG A 343 17.80 -24.15 -2.43
N LEU A 344 17.54 -24.59 -1.20
CA LEU A 344 18.59 -25.17 -0.36
C LEU A 344 19.21 -26.41 -1.04
N PRO A 345 20.55 -26.59 -1.02
CA PRO A 345 21.21 -27.73 -1.66
C PRO A 345 20.67 -29.08 -1.20
N ILE A 346 20.36 -29.22 0.09
CA ILE A 346 19.79 -30.44 0.68
C ILE A 346 18.44 -30.82 0.05
N ILE A 347 17.62 -29.86 -0.39
CA ILE A 347 16.34 -30.14 -1.06
C ILE A 347 16.61 -30.80 -2.41
N GLU A 348 17.53 -30.24 -3.19
CA GLU A 348 17.89 -30.77 -4.50
C GLU A 348 18.52 -32.17 -4.38
N GLN A 349 19.41 -32.37 -3.41
CA GLN A 349 20.01 -33.67 -3.12
C GLN A 349 18.93 -34.72 -2.77
N ARG A 350 17.97 -34.38 -1.90
CA ARG A 350 16.89 -35.29 -1.50
C ARG A 350 15.90 -35.61 -2.63
N LEU A 351 15.53 -34.62 -3.44
CA LEU A 351 14.66 -34.82 -4.60
C LEU A 351 15.33 -35.71 -5.65
N THR A 352 16.63 -35.48 -5.91
CA THR A 352 17.43 -36.28 -6.84
C THR A 352 17.57 -37.72 -6.36
N ALA A 353 17.87 -37.92 -5.06
CA ALA A 353 18.00 -39.26 -4.47
C ALA A 353 16.69 -40.08 -4.55
N ARG A 354 15.52 -39.43 -4.54
CA ARG A 354 14.21 -40.06 -4.69
C ARG A 354 13.74 -40.20 -6.14
N GLY A 355 14.48 -39.68 -7.11
CA GLY A 355 14.05 -39.62 -8.52
C GLY A 355 12.80 -38.75 -8.73
N ALA A 356 12.53 -37.81 -7.81
CA ALA A 356 11.37 -36.93 -7.88
C ALA A 356 11.61 -35.78 -8.87
N HIS A 357 10.53 -35.16 -9.35
CA HIS A 357 10.63 -34.05 -10.28
C HIS A 357 11.14 -32.80 -9.54
N ASN A 358 12.08 -32.08 -10.14
CA ASN A 358 12.66 -30.87 -9.53
C ASN A 358 11.77 -29.63 -9.80
N ASN A 359 10.45 -29.79 -9.69
CA ASN A 359 9.49 -28.70 -9.91
C ASN A 359 9.31 -27.85 -8.63
N SER A 360 8.69 -26.66 -8.76
CA SER A 360 8.54 -25.73 -7.63
C SER A 360 7.68 -26.28 -6.49
N LEU A 361 6.67 -27.09 -6.81
CA LEU A 361 5.75 -27.67 -5.84
C LEU A 361 6.44 -28.75 -5.00
N ASP A 362 7.21 -29.61 -5.65
CA ASP A 362 7.98 -30.69 -5.02
C ASP A 362 9.09 -30.11 -4.12
N ARG A 363 9.75 -29.04 -4.57
CA ARG A 363 10.68 -28.27 -3.71
C ARG A 363 10.01 -27.65 -2.50
N ALA A 364 8.79 -27.13 -2.64
CA ALA A 364 8.02 -26.57 -1.52
C ALA A 364 7.53 -27.65 -0.55
N LEU A 365 7.14 -28.82 -1.06
CA LEU A 365 6.79 -29.99 -0.25
C LEU A 365 8.00 -30.47 0.54
N GLU A 366 9.17 -30.58 -0.10
CA GLU A 366 10.40 -31.01 0.57
C GLU A 366 10.89 -29.97 1.59
N LEU A 367 10.77 -28.67 1.29
CA LEU A 367 11.03 -27.62 2.27
C LEU A 367 10.12 -27.75 3.49
N ARG A 368 8.82 -28.02 3.28
CA ARG A 368 7.88 -28.25 4.39
C ARG A 368 8.30 -29.44 5.24
N THR A 369 8.72 -30.53 4.60
CA THR A 369 9.22 -31.73 5.28
C THR A 369 10.46 -31.41 6.11
N LEU A 370 11.44 -30.69 5.54
CA LEU A 370 12.64 -30.26 6.28
C LEU A 370 12.29 -29.37 7.48
N LEU A 371 11.39 -28.41 7.32
CA LEU A 371 10.94 -27.56 8.43
C LEU A 371 10.28 -28.38 9.55
N ILE A 372 9.45 -29.37 9.19
CA ILE A 372 8.84 -30.28 10.19
C ILE A 372 9.94 -31.08 10.90
N GLU A 373 10.91 -31.64 10.19
CA GLU A 373 12.02 -32.37 10.80
C GLU A 373 12.87 -31.49 11.72
N SER A 374 13.12 -30.23 11.35
CA SER A 374 13.84 -29.27 12.19
C SER A 374 13.03 -28.88 13.43
N ILE A 375 11.70 -28.73 13.32
CA ILE A 375 10.83 -28.51 14.49
C ILE A 375 10.88 -29.72 15.41
N GLU A 376 10.79 -30.93 14.87
CA GLU A 376 10.83 -32.17 15.65
C GLU A 376 12.13 -32.34 16.45
N ARG A 377 13.26 -31.83 15.95
CA ARG A 377 14.54 -31.82 16.70
C ARG A 377 14.62 -30.82 17.84
N LEU A 378 13.67 -29.87 17.92
CA LEU A 378 13.54 -29.01 19.10
C LEU A 378 12.94 -29.75 20.30
N LYS A 379 12.48 -31.00 20.14
CA LYS A 379 12.00 -31.81 21.25
C LYS A 379 13.15 -32.05 22.25
N PRO A 380 12.92 -31.84 23.55
CA PRO A 380 13.88 -32.22 24.59
C PRO A 380 14.19 -33.71 24.53
N VAL A 381 15.42 -34.08 24.90
CA VAL A 381 15.90 -35.47 24.90
C VAL A 381 15.30 -36.30 26.05
N GLU A 382 14.72 -35.65 27.07
CA GLU A 382 14.05 -36.36 28.17
C GLU A 382 12.74 -37.01 27.67
N ASP A 383 12.62 -38.33 27.84
CA ASP A 383 11.49 -39.21 27.48
C ASP A 383 10.20 -38.96 28.30
N GLY A 384 9.86 -37.68 28.51
CA GLY A 384 8.59 -37.27 29.10
C GLY A 384 7.51 -37.10 28.04
N SER A 385 6.25 -37.39 28.41
CA SER A 385 5.07 -36.93 27.67
C SER A 385 5.19 -35.45 27.28
N PRO A 386 4.62 -35.01 26.13
CA PRO A 386 4.70 -33.62 25.68
C PRO A 386 4.39 -32.66 26.84
N GLY A 387 5.40 -31.90 27.24
CA GLY A 387 5.41 -31.16 28.49
C GLY A 387 5.06 -29.70 28.31
N THR A 388 4.49 -29.10 29.35
CA THR A 388 4.33 -27.65 29.52
C THR A 388 5.54 -27.00 30.20
N SER A 389 6.66 -27.75 30.33
CA SER A 389 7.87 -27.27 30.97
C SER A 389 8.65 -26.31 30.07
N ASP A 390 9.56 -25.56 30.69
CA ASP A 390 10.38 -24.54 30.02
C ASP A 390 11.25 -25.11 28.89
N ALA A 391 11.67 -26.39 29.00
CA ALA A 391 12.43 -27.07 27.96
C ALA A 391 11.64 -27.25 26.65
N TRP A 392 10.31 -27.41 26.73
CA TRP A 392 9.44 -27.61 25.58
C TRP A 392 9.00 -26.30 24.90
N ARG A 393 9.33 -25.14 25.48
CA ARG A 393 8.79 -23.83 25.06
C ARG A 393 8.99 -23.54 23.57
N HIS A 394 10.18 -23.82 23.03
CA HIS A 394 10.50 -23.52 21.63
C HIS A 394 9.77 -24.47 20.68
N PHE A 395 9.76 -25.77 21.00
CA PHE A 395 9.00 -26.77 20.26
C PHE A 395 7.50 -26.43 20.25
N ASN A 396 6.90 -26.23 21.43
CA ASN A 396 5.46 -25.95 21.56
C ASN A 396 5.06 -24.67 20.82
N ALA A 397 5.89 -23.61 20.87
CA ALA A 397 5.61 -22.32 20.25
C ALA A 397 5.51 -22.36 18.72
N VAL A 398 6.10 -23.37 18.06
CA VAL A 398 6.08 -23.52 16.60
C VAL A 398 5.29 -24.76 16.14
N TYR A 399 5.32 -25.86 16.89
CA TYR A 399 4.63 -27.10 16.53
C TYR A 399 3.11 -26.92 16.50
N TYR A 400 2.52 -26.40 17.58
CA TYR A 400 1.06 -26.26 17.65
C TYR A 400 0.50 -25.24 16.64
N PRO A 401 1.10 -24.05 16.45
CA PRO A 401 0.61 -23.11 15.43
C PRO A 401 0.82 -23.56 13.99
N TYR A 402 1.99 -24.12 13.66
CA TYR A 402 2.39 -24.33 12.26
C TYR A 402 2.21 -25.78 11.78
N VAL A 403 2.41 -26.77 12.65
CA VAL A 403 2.24 -28.20 12.30
C VAL A 403 0.80 -28.65 12.58
N ARG A 404 0.27 -28.36 13.78
CA ARG A 404 -1.12 -28.70 14.15
C ARG A 404 -2.14 -27.68 13.66
N GLY A 405 -1.72 -26.49 13.24
CA GLY A 405 -2.62 -25.45 12.72
C GLY A 405 -3.48 -24.76 13.77
N LEU A 406 -3.10 -24.80 15.05
CA LEU A 406 -3.88 -24.25 16.15
C LEU A 406 -3.69 -22.72 16.29
N LYS A 407 -4.80 -21.98 16.40
CA LYS A 407 -4.79 -20.54 16.67
C LYS A 407 -4.80 -20.26 18.18
N LEU A 408 -3.64 -20.23 18.82
CA LEU A 408 -3.49 -20.24 20.29
C LEU A 408 -4.35 -19.22 21.07
N PHE A 409 -4.47 -17.98 20.57
CA PHE A 409 -5.25 -16.91 21.23
C PHE A 409 -6.59 -16.58 20.55
N SER A 410 -7.09 -17.44 19.65
CA SER A 410 -8.40 -17.21 19.02
C SER A 410 -9.54 -17.60 19.95
N ARG A 411 -10.64 -16.83 19.95
CA ARG A 411 -11.87 -17.17 20.68
C ARG A 411 -12.68 -18.28 20.01
N TYR A 412 -12.41 -18.56 18.73
CA TYR A 412 -13.14 -19.54 17.93
C TYR A 412 -12.24 -20.73 17.60
N HIS A 413 -12.57 -21.89 18.15
CA HIS A 413 -11.99 -23.17 17.77
C HIS A 413 -13.08 -24.09 17.24
N ALA A 414 -12.71 -24.99 16.32
CA ALA A 414 -13.60 -26.07 15.91
C ALA A 414 -13.90 -26.98 17.11
N ASN A 415 -15.14 -27.49 17.20
CA ASN A 415 -15.60 -28.32 18.32
C ASN A 415 -14.90 -29.70 18.42
N ASP A 416 -14.00 -30.01 17.49
CA ASP A 416 -13.40 -31.34 17.30
C ASP A 416 -11.92 -31.43 17.71
N LEU A 417 -11.51 -30.65 18.72
CA LEU A 417 -10.13 -30.69 19.23
C LEU A 417 -9.91 -31.91 20.12
N SER A 418 -8.74 -32.56 19.97
CA SER A 418 -8.30 -33.63 20.87
C SER A 418 -8.15 -33.11 22.30
N GLU A 419 -8.24 -34.01 23.29
CA GLU A 419 -8.08 -33.66 24.70
C GLU A 419 -6.70 -33.04 24.99
N GLY A 420 -5.64 -33.57 24.35
CA GLY A 420 -4.28 -33.02 24.44
C GLY A 420 -4.14 -31.62 23.83
N ASP A 421 -4.75 -31.36 22.67
CA ASP A 421 -4.72 -30.04 22.04
C ASP A 421 -5.47 -28.99 22.87
N ARG A 422 -6.57 -29.38 23.54
CA ARG A 422 -7.31 -28.51 24.47
C ARG A 422 -6.49 -28.15 25.69
N ALA A 423 -5.87 -29.13 26.35
CA ALA A 423 -5.01 -28.90 27.50
C ALA A 423 -3.85 -27.94 27.18
N MET A 424 -3.27 -28.09 25.98
CA MET A 424 -2.20 -27.20 25.51
C MET A 424 -2.69 -25.78 25.23
N LEU A 425 -3.87 -25.60 24.62
CA LEU A 425 -4.46 -24.27 24.42
C LEU A 425 -4.73 -23.55 25.73
N ASP A 426 -5.24 -24.26 26.73
CA ASP A 426 -5.53 -23.71 28.05
C ASP A 426 -4.24 -23.32 28.79
N TRP A 427 -3.18 -24.12 28.65
CA TRP A 427 -1.86 -23.75 29.16
C TRP A 427 -1.32 -22.49 28.49
N PHE A 428 -1.37 -22.38 27.16
CA PHE A 428 -0.89 -21.19 26.45
C PHE A 428 -1.63 -19.92 26.91
N ARG A 429 -2.95 -20.01 27.11
CA ARG A 429 -3.77 -18.86 27.53
C ARG A 429 -3.59 -18.47 28.98
N SER A 430 -3.35 -19.43 29.88
CA SER A 430 -3.19 -19.17 31.31
C SER A 430 -1.76 -18.78 31.69
N SER A 431 -0.76 -19.36 31.02
CA SER A 431 0.63 -19.35 31.48
C SER A 431 1.59 -18.57 30.58
N VAL A 432 1.21 -18.25 29.33
CA VAL A 432 2.11 -17.63 28.35
C VAL A 432 1.52 -16.32 27.80
N PRO A 433 2.07 -15.15 28.17
CA PRO A 433 1.68 -13.89 27.52
C PRO A 433 1.97 -13.90 26.02
N GLU A 434 1.15 -13.22 25.23
CA GLU A 434 1.28 -13.17 23.76
C GLU A 434 2.66 -12.65 23.29
N ARG A 435 3.18 -11.62 23.97
CA ARG A 435 4.55 -11.11 23.72
C ARG A 435 5.63 -12.18 23.95
N THR A 436 5.47 -13.00 24.99
CA THR A 436 6.42 -14.08 25.31
C THR A 436 6.38 -15.17 24.26
N LEU A 437 5.18 -15.54 23.78
CA LEU A 437 5.04 -16.48 22.67
C LEU A 437 5.79 -15.98 21.43
N HIS A 438 5.65 -14.71 21.05
CA HIS A 438 6.36 -14.16 19.90
C HIS A 438 7.89 -14.18 20.06
N ASN A 439 8.39 -13.97 21.29
CA ASN A 439 9.82 -14.09 21.58
C ASN A 439 10.29 -15.55 21.42
N TRP A 440 9.52 -16.52 21.93
CA TRP A 440 9.83 -17.94 21.78
C TRP A 440 9.78 -18.40 20.33
N GLN A 441 8.81 -17.93 19.54
CA GLN A 441 8.74 -18.20 18.11
C GLN A 441 9.95 -17.63 17.36
N THR A 442 10.40 -16.44 17.74
CA THR A 442 11.58 -15.80 17.14
C THR A 442 12.86 -16.55 17.51
N ALA A 443 13.00 -17.00 18.76
CA ALA A 443 14.11 -17.83 19.20
C ALA A 443 14.11 -19.21 18.51
N ALA A 444 12.95 -19.87 18.43
CA ALA A 444 12.80 -21.15 17.74
C ALA A 444 13.13 -21.05 16.26
N ALA A 445 12.71 -19.97 15.58
CA ALA A 445 13.04 -19.74 14.18
C ALA A 445 14.56 -19.59 13.95
N ARG A 446 15.30 -19.00 14.91
CA ARG A 446 16.78 -18.92 14.84
C ARG A 446 17.44 -20.29 15.00
N LEU A 447 16.95 -21.12 15.91
CA LEU A 447 17.45 -22.50 16.08
C LEU A 447 17.19 -23.36 14.84
N ILE A 448 15.99 -23.26 14.27
CA ILE A 448 15.63 -23.96 13.02
C ILE A 448 16.49 -23.47 11.87
N ALA A 449 16.74 -22.15 11.78
CA ALA A 449 17.58 -21.56 10.76
C ALA A 449 19.03 -22.07 10.84
N GLN A 450 19.57 -22.21 12.05
CA GLN A 450 20.88 -22.80 12.26
C GLN A 450 20.93 -24.26 11.82
N ASP A 451 19.98 -25.10 12.25
CA ASP A 451 19.91 -26.50 11.85
C ASP A 451 19.73 -26.67 10.32
N LEU A 452 18.97 -25.80 9.65
CA LEU A 452 18.86 -25.81 8.18
C LEU A 452 20.18 -25.46 7.47
N ARG A 453 21.04 -24.64 8.07
CA ARG A 453 22.37 -24.33 7.52
C ARG A 453 23.35 -25.47 7.72
N GLU A 454 23.40 -26.02 8.93
CA GLU A 454 24.29 -27.14 9.26
C GLU A 454 24.00 -28.38 8.39
N ARG A 455 22.79 -28.48 7.83
CA ARG A 455 22.42 -29.53 6.86
C ARG A 455 22.54 -29.10 5.39
N GLY A 456 22.60 -27.79 5.13
CA GLY A 456 22.64 -27.20 3.80
C GLY A 456 24.07 -27.02 3.27
N ASP A 457 25.02 -26.86 4.19
CA ASP A 457 26.47 -27.02 3.98
C ASP A 457 26.82 -28.51 3.88
#